data_AF-A0AAD0GU64-F1
#
_entry.id   AF-A0AAD0GU64-F1
#
_cell.length_a   1.000
_cell.length_b   1.000
_cell.length_c   1.000
_cell.angle_alpha   90.00
_cell.angle_beta   90.00
_cell.angle_gamma   90.00
#
_symmetry.space_group_name_H-M   'P 1'
#
loop_
_entity.id
_entity.type
_entity.pdbx_description
1 polymer ?
#
loop_
_entity_poly.entity_id
_entity_poly.type
_entity_poly.pdbx_seq_one_letter_code
_entity_poly.pdbx_strand_id
1 'polypeptide(L)'
;MNNNSDKPAQSIHPLVFRLIALALVISVTAVGVFSIYWLWDRVIPLYGRIYRNAPVVEVPYLAFALLMAPPAILIAVVGIFVALCTGKKFDPPNNSFLHRFQSLMIYLSVKLITYVVPSVIVITTIVLLLTDYTPCPKLLISGSAWQLFWVNDERVCFKPTRYINDHWPCKMVGDQEYCVQVDGR
;
A
#
# COMPACT_ATOMS: atom_id res chain seq x y z
N MET A 1 -13.14 49.69 13.82
CA MET A 1 -13.01 49.17 12.44
C MET A 1 -11.54 48.84 12.20
N ASN A 2 -11.16 47.57 12.28
CA ASN A 2 -9.80 47.12 11.99
C ASN A 2 -9.76 46.59 10.55
N ASN A 3 -9.17 47.38 9.65
CA ASN A 3 -8.80 46.95 8.31
C ASN A 3 -7.59 46.03 8.41
N ASN A 4 -7.82 44.72 8.53
CA ASN A 4 -6.76 43.75 8.33
C ASN A 4 -6.52 43.63 6.82
N SER A 5 -5.47 44.31 6.42
CA SER A 5 -4.77 44.22 5.14
C SER A 5 -4.73 42.77 4.62
N ASP A 6 -5.47 42.52 3.53
CA ASP A 6 -5.27 41.37 2.67
C ASP A 6 -3.82 41.41 2.18
N LYS A 7 -2.95 40.62 2.82
CA LYS A 7 -1.63 40.35 2.26
C LYS A 7 -1.87 39.70 0.90
N PRO A 8 -1.38 40.26 -0.22
CA PRO A 8 -1.49 39.58 -1.50
C PRO A 8 -0.74 38.25 -1.35
N ALA A 9 -1.47 37.14 -1.48
CA ALA A 9 -0.89 35.82 -1.52
C ALA A 9 0.22 35.86 -2.57
N GLN A 10 1.45 35.66 -2.11
CA GLN A 10 2.68 35.75 -2.90
C GLN A 10 2.49 34.92 -4.17
N SER A 11 2.26 35.58 -5.31
CA SER A 11 1.85 34.91 -6.54
C SER A 11 3.05 34.17 -7.10
N ILE A 12 3.10 32.86 -6.88
CA ILE A 12 4.13 31.99 -7.47
C ILE A 12 4.11 32.21 -8.98
N HIS A 13 5.28 32.47 -9.58
CA HIS A 13 5.38 32.68 -11.02
C HIS A 13 4.87 31.42 -11.76
N PRO A 14 4.03 31.56 -12.81
CA PRO A 14 3.35 30.43 -13.45
C PRO A 14 4.30 29.35 -13.98
N LEU A 15 5.53 29.72 -14.38
CA LEU A 15 6.57 28.76 -14.76
C LEU A 15 7.04 27.89 -13.59
N VAL A 16 7.26 28.48 -12.41
CA VAL A 16 7.66 27.76 -11.20
C VAL A 16 6.56 26.79 -10.79
N PHE A 17 5.30 27.25 -10.85
CA PHE A 17 4.14 26.42 -10.55
C PHE A 17 4.02 25.22 -11.51
N ARG A 18 4.25 25.43 -12.82
CA ARG A 18 4.28 24.35 -13.81
C ARG A 18 5.42 23.36 -13.59
N LEU A 19 6.62 23.82 -13.23
CA LEU A 19 7.75 22.93 -12.93
C LEU A 19 7.47 22.06 -11.70
N ILE A 20 6.90 22.64 -10.64
CA ILE A 20 6.47 21.89 -9.45
C ILE A 20 5.40 20.87 -9.81
N ALA A 21 4.41 21.26 -10.61
CA ALA A 21 3.37 20.35 -11.09
C ALA A 21 3.98 19.20 -11.89
N LEU A 22 4.96 19.45 -12.76
CA LEU A 22 5.61 18.41 -13.57
C LEU A 22 6.38 17.41 -12.69
N ALA A 23 7.12 17.89 -11.70
CA ALA A 23 7.79 17.03 -10.72
C ALA A 23 6.77 16.18 -9.92
N LEU A 24 5.62 16.77 -9.56
CA LEU A 24 4.55 16.06 -8.87
C LEU A 24 3.86 14.99 -9.72
N VAL A 25 3.70 15.20 -11.05
CA VAL A 25 3.15 14.13 -11.92
C VAL A 25 4.04 12.91 -11.85
N ILE A 26 5.36 13.11 -11.99
CA ILE A 26 6.33 12.01 -12.00
C ILE A 26 6.29 11.27 -10.67
N SER A 27 6.30 11.97 -9.54
CA SER A 27 6.26 11.34 -8.22
C SER A 27 4.95 10.60 -7.96
N VAL A 28 3.81 11.20 -8.27
CA VAL A 28 2.48 10.58 -8.10
C VAL A 28 2.32 9.34 -8.98
N THR A 29 2.80 9.40 -10.23
CA THR A 29 2.75 8.25 -11.14
C THR A 29 3.66 7.14 -10.65
N ALA A 30 4.88 7.46 -10.18
CA ALA A 30 5.79 6.47 -9.59
C ALA A 30 5.17 5.79 -8.36
N VAL A 31 4.53 6.56 -7.47
CA VAL A 31 3.79 6.01 -6.31
C VAL A 31 2.65 5.11 -6.77
N GLY A 32 1.96 5.43 -7.86
CA GLY A 32 0.89 4.60 -8.41
C GLY A 32 1.37 3.28 -8.98
N VAL A 33 2.43 3.32 -9.80
CA VAL A 33 3.07 2.11 -10.31
C VAL A 33 3.57 1.25 -9.17
N PHE A 34 4.22 1.85 -8.17
CA PHE A 34 4.69 1.14 -6.98
C PHE A 34 3.55 0.51 -6.18
N SER A 35 2.43 1.23 -6.03
CA SER A 35 1.25 0.71 -5.31
C SER A 35 0.64 -0.50 -6.02
N ILE A 36 0.49 -0.42 -7.35
CA ILE A 36 -0.02 -1.53 -8.17
C ILE A 36 0.94 -2.71 -8.13
N TYR A 37 2.25 -2.46 -8.27
CA TYR A 37 3.28 -3.49 -8.18
C TYR A 37 3.22 -4.24 -6.86
N TRP A 38 3.10 -3.54 -5.72
CA TRP A 38 3.00 -4.18 -4.41
C TRP A 38 1.73 -5.00 -4.23
N LEU A 39 0.58 -4.51 -4.71
CA LEU A 39 -0.66 -5.29 -4.70
C LEU A 39 -0.51 -6.56 -5.55
N TRP A 40 0.13 -6.45 -6.72
CA TRP A 40 0.33 -7.57 -7.63
C TRP A 40 1.33 -8.61 -7.11
N ASP A 41 2.46 -8.17 -6.55
CA ASP A 41 3.57 -9.02 -6.11
C ASP A 41 3.34 -9.63 -4.71
N ARG A 42 2.60 -8.93 -3.84
CA ARG A 42 2.45 -9.35 -2.43
C ARG A 42 1.03 -9.77 -2.06
N VAL A 43 0.00 -9.09 -2.57
CA VAL A 43 -1.39 -9.38 -2.18
C VAL A 43 -2.02 -10.50 -3.01
N ILE A 44 -1.79 -10.56 -4.32
CA ILE A 44 -2.35 -11.65 -5.14
C ILE A 44 -1.71 -13.01 -4.79
N PRO A 45 -0.36 -13.13 -4.68
CA PRO A 45 0.28 -14.41 -4.40
C PRO A 45 -0.04 -14.96 -3.02
N LEU A 46 -0.40 -14.09 -2.06
CA LEU A 46 -0.90 -14.49 -0.73
C LEU A 46 -2.05 -15.50 -0.87
N TYR A 47 -3.09 -15.16 -1.63
CA TYR A 47 -4.25 -16.05 -1.81
C TYR A 47 -3.87 -17.33 -2.56
N GLY A 48 -2.93 -17.25 -3.49
CA GLY A 48 -2.37 -18.43 -4.17
C GLY A 48 -1.54 -19.34 -3.26
N ARG A 49 -0.90 -18.81 -2.22
CA ARG A 49 -0.18 -19.59 -1.20
C ARG A 49 -1.14 -20.25 -0.21
N ILE A 50 -2.18 -19.52 0.22
CA ILE A 50 -3.26 -20.06 1.06
C ILE A 50 -3.96 -21.21 0.33
N TYR A 51 -4.32 -21.02 -0.95
CA TYR A 51 -4.98 -22.05 -1.76
C TYR A 51 -4.15 -23.34 -1.91
N ARG A 52 -2.82 -23.24 -1.90
CA ARG A 52 -1.89 -24.38 -2.00
C ARG A 52 -1.49 -24.96 -0.65
N ASN A 53 -2.05 -24.48 0.46
CA ASN A 53 -1.67 -24.86 1.83
C ASN A 53 -0.15 -24.75 2.07
N ALA A 54 0.48 -23.66 1.61
CA ALA A 54 1.90 -23.42 1.81
C ALA A 54 2.27 -23.39 3.30
N PRO A 55 3.43 -23.91 3.73
CA PRO A 55 3.73 -24.04 5.15
C PRO A 55 3.88 -22.71 5.89
N VAL A 56 4.28 -21.66 5.15
CA VAL A 56 4.44 -20.30 5.66
C VAL A 56 3.76 -19.34 4.70
N VAL A 57 2.98 -18.43 5.23
CA VAL A 57 2.27 -17.40 4.48
C VAL A 57 2.58 -16.03 5.08
N GLU A 58 3.11 -15.13 4.26
CA GLU A 58 3.39 -13.75 4.63
C GLU A 58 2.17 -12.88 4.33
N VAL A 59 1.59 -12.23 5.34
CA VAL A 59 0.46 -11.32 5.19
C VAL A 59 0.95 -9.86 5.29
N PRO A 60 1.00 -9.13 4.16
CA PRO A 60 1.46 -7.75 4.13
C PRO A 60 0.29 -6.79 4.46
N TYR A 61 -0.08 -6.65 5.73
CA TYR A 61 -1.26 -5.86 6.11
C TYR A 61 -1.24 -4.41 5.61
N LEU A 62 -0.06 -3.78 5.55
CA LEU A 62 0.11 -2.43 4.99
C LEU A 62 -0.20 -2.38 3.49
N ALA A 63 0.10 -3.44 2.73
CA ALA A 63 -0.16 -3.46 1.30
C ALA A 63 -1.66 -3.43 1.00
N PHE A 64 -2.52 -3.96 1.89
CA PHE A 64 -3.97 -3.79 1.73
C PHE A 64 -4.40 -2.32 1.79
N ALA A 65 -3.73 -1.49 2.60
CA ALA A 65 -4.03 -0.05 2.65
C ALA A 65 -3.76 0.65 1.30
N LEU A 66 -2.88 0.10 0.45
CA LEU A 66 -2.64 0.62 -0.90
C LEU A 66 -3.87 0.50 -1.82
N LEU A 67 -4.92 -0.24 -1.43
CA LEU A 67 -6.18 -0.26 -2.15
C LEU A 67 -6.84 1.14 -2.25
N MET A 68 -6.54 2.07 -1.33
CA MET A 68 -7.01 3.46 -1.44
C MET A 68 -6.21 4.31 -2.45
N ALA A 69 -5.03 3.84 -2.87
CA ALA A 69 -4.13 4.62 -3.70
C ALA A 69 -4.68 4.91 -5.11
N PRO A 70 -5.32 3.96 -5.84
CA PRO A 70 -5.83 4.22 -7.18
C PRO A 70 -6.75 5.46 -7.28
N PRO A 71 -7.78 5.64 -6.42
CA PRO A 71 -8.61 6.83 -6.53
C PRO A 71 -7.89 8.13 -6.13
N ALA A 72 -7.03 8.10 -5.12
CA ALA A 72 -6.24 9.27 -4.73
C ALA A 72 -5.30 9.73 -5.85
N ILE A 73 -4.65 8.78 -6.52
CA ILE A 73 -3.69 9.03 -7.59
C ILE A 73 -4.40 9.57 -8.83
N LEU A 74 -5.57 9.04 -9.18
CA LEU A 74 -6.36 9.55 -10.30
C LEU A 74 -6.76 11.02 -10.10
N ILE A 75 -7.16 11.42 -8.88
CA ILE A 75 -7.44 12.84 -8.60
C ILE A 75 -6.18 13.68 -8.75
N ALA A 76 -5.06 13.21 -8.18
CA ALA A 76 -3.80 13.93 -8.22
C ALA A 76 -3.33 14.12 -9.67
N VAL A 77 -3.37 13.09 -10.52
CA VAL A 77 -3.01 13.18 -11.94
C VAL A 77 -3.87 14.20 -12.67
N VAL A 78 -5.20 14.16 -12.49
CA VAL A 78 -6.12 15.12 -13.12
C VAL A 78 -5.86 16.54 -12.63
N GLY A 79 -5.73 16.74 -11.32
CA GLY A 79 -5.49 18.05 -10.73
C GLY A 79 -4.16 18.66 -11.17
N ILE A 80 -3.11 17.85 -11.22
CA ILE A 80 -1.79 18.29 -11.66
C ILE A 80 -1.78 18.56 -13.17
N PHE A 81 -2.47 17.76 -13.98
CA PHE A 81 -2.61 18.02 -15.41
C PHE A 81 -3.31 19.36 -15.70
N VAL A 82 -4.41 19.64 -14.99
CA VAL A 82 -5.10 20.94 -15.11
C VAL A 82 -4.19 22.09 -14.63
N ALA A 83 -3.43 21.89 -13.56
CA ALA A 83 -2.46 22.86 -13.06
C ALA A 83 -1.34 23.15 -14.07
N LEU A 84 -0.85 22.12 -14.78
CA LEU A 84 0.14 22.27 -15.85
C LEU A 84 -0.41 23.09 -17.01
N CYS A 85 -1.59 22.75 -17.51
CA CYS A 85 -2.21 23.45 -18.64
C CYS A 85 -2.53 24.92 -18.29
N THR A 86 -3.19 25.14 -17.15
CA THR A 86 -3.73 26.47 -16.79
C THR A 86 -2.75 27.36 -16.04
N GLY A 87 -1.72 26.79 -15.41
CA GLY A 87 -0.83 27.51 -14.50
C GLY A 87 -1.52 27.97 -13.21
N LYS A 88 -2.71 27.44 -12.90
CA LYS A 88 -3.52 27.80 -11.73
C LYS A 88 -3.77 26.58 -10.85
N LYS A 89 -4.03 26.82 -9.57
CA LYS A 89 -4.48 25.77 -8.63
C LYS A 89 -5.72 25.07 -9.19
N PHE A 90 -5.77 23.75 -9.03
CA PHE A 90 -6.97 22.98 -9.32
C PHE A 90 -8.06 23.31 -8.30
N ASP A 91 -9.10 24.02 -8.75
CA ASP A 91 -10.27 24.39 -7.96
C ASP A 91 -11.52 24.37 -8.87
N PRO A 92 -12.10 23.17 -9.10
CA PRO A 92 -13.21 23.02 -10.02
C PRO A 92 -14.50 23.63 -9.43
N PRO A 93 -15.30 24.36 -10.23
CA PRO A 93 -16.53 24.96 -9.72
C PRO A 93 -17.56 23.89 -9.32
N ASN A 94 -18.34 24.17 -8.27
CA ASN A 94 -19.19 23.19 -7.56
C ASN A 94 -20.20 22.41 -8.43
N ASN A 95 -20.52 22.88 -9.64
CA ASN A 95 -21.43 22.18 -10.57
C ASN A 95 -20.74 21.60 -11.81
N SER A 96 -19.41 21.57 -11.85
CA SER A 96 -18.65 20.99 -12.96
C SER A 96 -18.49 19.47 -12.82
N PHE A 97 -18.27 18.80 -13.96
CA PHE A 97 -17.88 17.40 -14.00
C PHE A 97 -16.64 17.12 -13.14
N LEU A 98 -15.63 18.00 -13.19
CA LEU A 98 -14.39 17.86 -12.43
C LEU A 98 -14.62 17.90 -10.92
N HIS A 99 -15.54 18.74 -10.43
CA HIS A 99 -15.91 18.77 -9.02
C HIS A 99 -16.61 17.46 -8.59
N ARG A 100 -17.54 16.95 -9.40
CA ARG A 100 -18.20 15.65 -9.14
C ARG A 100 -17.20 14.50 -9.15
N PHE A 101 -16.28 14.49 -10.12
CA PHE A 101 -15.20 13.50 -10.20
C PHE A 101 -14.31 13.54 -8.96
N GLN A 102 -13.81 14.73 -8.58
CA GLN A 102 -12.99 14.90 -7.38
C GLN A 102 -13.72 14.40 -6.13
N SER A 103 -14.97 14.82 -5.93
CA SER A 103 -15.78 14.42 -4.77
C SER A 103 -15.98 12.91 -4.72
N LEU A 104 -16.33 12.28 -5.85
CA LEU A 104 -16.51 10.84 -5.95
C LEU A 104 -15.22 10.08 -5.62
N MET A 105 -14.08 10.54 -6.13
CA MET A 105 -12.81 9.86 -5.92
C MET A 105 -12.29 10.02 -4.49
N ILE A 106 -12.51 11.17 -3.84
CA ILE A 106 -12.24 11.35 -2.41
C ILE A 106 -13.15 10.42 -1.61
N TYR A 107 -14.45 10.41 -1.94
CA TYR A 107 -15.42 9.55 -1.28
C TYR A 107 -15.06 8.06 -1.39
N LEU A 108 -14.65 7.60 -2.58
CA LEU A 108 -14.16 6.24 -2.79
C LEU A 108 -12.88 5.97 -1.99
N SER A 109 -11.92 6.89 -1.99
CA SER A 109 -10.68 6.73 -1.22
C SER A 109 -10.97 6.53 0.28
N VAL A 110 -11.85 7.36 0.84
CA VAL A 110 -12.28 7.27 2.24
C VAL A 110 -13.04 5.97 2.49
N LYS A 111 -13.99 5.59 1.62
CA LYS A 111 -14.71 4.32 1.77
C LYS A 111 -13.80 3.11 1.71
N LEU A 112 -12.79 3.13 0.84
CA LEU A 112 -11.83 2.03 0.71
C LEU A 112 -11.04 1.87 2.00
N ILE A 113 -10.44 2.95 2.53
CA ILE A 113 -9.63 2.86 3.75
C ILE A 113 -10.47 2.58 5.00
N THR A 114 -11.70 3.08 5.09
CA THR A 114 -12.55 2.92 6.27
C THR A 114 -13.29 1.58 6.31
N TYR A 115 -13.75 1.08 5.17
CA TYR A 115 -14.58 -0.14 5.14
C TYR A 115 -13.89 -1.30 4.43
N VAL A 116 -13.43 -1.11 3.20
CA VAL A 116 -12.91 -2.22 2.39
C VAL A 116 -11.62 -2.79 2.94
N VAL A 117 -10.66 -1.93 3.31
CA VAL A 117 -9.36 -2.37 3.85
C VAL A 117 -9.54 -3.17 5.15
N PRO A 118 -10.25 -2.68 6.19
CA PRO A 118 -10.53 -3.48 7.38
C PRO A 118 -11.28 -4.78 7.06
N SER A 119 -12.28 -4.75 6.17
CA SER A 119 -13.01 -5.95 5.78
C SER A 119 -12.11 -7.01 5.15
N VAL A 120 -11.23 -6.63 4.23
CA VAL A 120 -10.29 -7.58 3.59
C VAL A 120 -9.31 -8.15 4.61
N ILE A 121 -8.80 -7.33 5.54
CA ILE A 121 -7.92 -7.78 6.63
C ILE A 121 -8.63 -8.81 7.51
N VAL A 122 -9.86 -8.53 7.95
CA VAL A 122 -10.65 -9.43 8.78
C VAL A 122 -10.96 -10.73 8.03
N ILE A 123 -11.44 -10.64 6.79
CA ILE A 123 -11.76 -11.82 5.97
C ILE A 123 -10.51 -12.68 5.76
N THR A 124 -9.38 -12.08 5.41
CA THR A 124 -8.11 -12.80 5.21
C THR A 124 -7.67 -13.50 6.49
N THR A 125 -7.80 -12.84 7.63
CA THR A 125 -7.48 -13.42 8.94
C THR A 125 -8.40 -14.60 9.29
N ILE A 126 -9.70 -14.46 9.03
CA ILE A 126 -10.67 -15.56 9.23
C ILE A 126 -10.33 -16.75 8.32
N VAL A 127 -10.04 -16.50 7.04
CA VAL A 127 -9.64 -17.56 6.11
C VAL A 127 -8.42 -18.32 6.63
N LEU A 128 -7.39 -17.61 7.07
CA LEU A 128 -6.19 -18.22 7.64
C LEU A 128 -6.51 -19.11 8.84
N LEU A 129 -7.32 -18.62 9.78
CA LEU A 129 -7.75 -19.37 10.96
C LEU A 129 -8.58 -20.61 10.60
N LEU A 130 -9.44 -20.53 9.59
CA LEU A 130 -10.23 -21.67 9.10
C LEU A 130 -9.38 -22.74 8.38
N THR A 131 -8.20 -22.36 7.92
CA THR A 131 -7.23 -23.25 7.26
C THR A 131 -6.10 -23.72 8.20
N ASP A 132 -6.34 -23.69 9.52
CA ASP A 132 -5.40 -24.11 10.57
C ASP A 132 -4.08 -23.34 10.61
N TYR A 133 -4.04 -22.11 10.08
CA TYR A 133 -2.87 -21.26 10.23
C TYR A 133 -2.88 -20.53 11.57
N THR A 134 -1.69 -20.43 12.17
CA THR A 134 -1.44 -19.69 13.41
C THR A 134 -0.45 -18.55 13.18
N PRO A 135 -0.62 -17.39 13.84
CA PRO A 135 0.28 -16.27 13.69
C PRO A 135 1.62 -16.55 14.40
N CYS A 136 2.74 -16.42 13.68
CA CYS A 136 4.08 -16.64 14.20
C CYS A 136 4.92 -15.35 14.19
N PRO A 137 5.01 -14.61 15.31
CA PRO A 137 5.83 -13.40 15.38
C PRO A 137 7.34 -13.68 15.40
N LYS A 138 7.77 -14.93 15.65
CA LYS A 138 9.20 -15.29 15.72
C LYS A 138 9.89 -15.23 14.36
N LEU A 139 9.13 -15.37 13.28
CA LEU A 139 9.58 -15.27 11.89
C LEU A 139 9.64 -13.82 11.39
N LEU A 140 9.35 -12.83 12.24
CA LEU A 140 9.48 -11.43 11.85
C LEU A 140 10.95 -11.07 11.59
N ILE A 141 11.20 -10.41 10.45
CA ILE A 141 12.46 -9.73 10.20
C ILE A 141 12.51 -8.52 11.12
N SER A 142 13.58 -8.36 11.88
CA SER A 142 13.78 -7.20 12.77
C SER A 142 13.57 -5.89 11.99
N GLY A 143 12.57 -5.08 12.38
CA GLY A 143 12.18 -3.85 11.68
C GLY A 143 10.94 -3.95 10.78
N SER A 144 10.44 -5.15 10.48
CA SER A 144 9.22 -5.38 9.68
C SER A 144 7.95 -5.48 10.55
N ALA A 145 7.61 -4.42 11.28
CA ALA A 145 6.44 -4.42 12.18
C ALA A 145 5.07 -4.58 11.46
N TRP A 146 5.06 -4.58 10.12
CA TRP A 146 3.86 -4.47 9.29
C TRP A 146 3.60 -5.69 8.38
N GLN A 147 4.48 -6.70 8.44
CA GLN A 147 4.31 -8.01 7.80
C GLN A 147 4.08 -9.02 8.91
N LEU A 148 3.05 -9.87 8.82
CA LEU A 148 2.83 -10.94 9.79
C LEU A 148 2.94 -12.29 9.09
N PHE A 149 3.75 -13.18 9.64
CA PHE A 149 3.87 -14.54 9.14
C PHE A 149 2.86 -15.45 9.83
N TRP A 150 2.19 -16.26 9.02
CA TRP A 150 1.25 -17.28 9.44
C TRP A 150 1.82 -18.65 9.04
N VAL A 151 1.71 -19.63 9.93
CA VAL A 151 2.23 -20.99 9.70
C VAL A 151 1.15 -22.02 9.96
N ASN A 152 1.13 -23.10 9.18
CA ASN A 152 0.19 -24.21 9.37
C ASN A 152 0.72 -25.30 10.33
N ASP A 153 2.02 -25.28 10.64
CA ASP A 153 2.66 -26.17 11.61
C ASP A 153 3.53 -25.34 12.57
N GLU A 154 3.32 -25.48 13.87
CA GLU A 154 4.07 -24.77 14.90
C GLU A 154 5.57 -25.07 14.87
N ARG A 155 5.99 -26.24 14.35
CA ARG A 155 7.41 -26.61 14.20
C ARG A 155 8.16 -25.66 13.27
N VAL A 156 7.44 -25.02 12.36
CA VAL A 156 7.95 -24.03 11.42
C VAL A 156 8.07 -22.65 12.06
N CYS A 157 7.47 -22.42 13.23
CA CYS A 157 7.58 -21.18 13.98
C CYS A 157 8.86 -21.10 14.82
N PHE A 158 9.96 -20.71 14.19
CA PHE A 158 11.24 -20.48 14.86
C PHE A 158 11.79 -19.07 14.61
N LYS A 159 12.82 -18.68 15.37
CA LYS A 159 13.57 -17.45 15.11
C LYS A 159 14.67 -17.74 14.08
N PRO A 160 14.60 -17.18 12.86
CA PRO A 160 15.58 -17.46 11.82
C PRO A 160 16.92 -16.80 12.13
N THR A 161 18.00 -17.46 11.73
CA THR A 161 19.37 -16.95 11.83
C THR A 161 19.72 -16.11 10.60
N ARG A 162 19.20 -16.50 9.43
CA ARG A 162 19.32 -15.76 8.17
C ARG A 162 18.13 -16.02 7.25
N TYR A 163 18.01 -15.18 6.22
CA TYR A 163 17.08 -15.36 5.11
C TYR A 163 17.88 -15.51 3.82
N ILE A 164 17.48 -16.44 2.96
CA ILE A 164 18.03 -16.57 1.59
C ILE A 164 17.21 -15.71 0.61
N ASN A 165 17.67 -15.60 -0.64
CA ASN A 165 17.19 -14.64 -1.65
C ASN A 165 15.66 -14.61 -1.88
N ASP A 166 14.93 -15.67 -1.53
CA ASP A 166 13.48 -15.77 -1.67
C ASP A 166 12.72 -15.53 -0.34
N HIS A 167 13.35 -14.87 0.63
CA HIS A 167 12.83 -14.65 1.99
C HIS A 167 12.53 -15.95 2.74
N TRP A 168 13.19 -17.06 2.39
CA TRP A 168 13.00 -18.31 3.14
C TRP A 168 13.72 -18.21 4.48
N PRO A 169 13.00 -18.43 5.60
CA PRO A 169 13.62 -18.41 6.92
C PRO A 169 14.51 -19.64 7.08
N CYS A 170 15.78 -19.41 7.41
CA CYS A 170 16.75 -20.46 7.68
C CYS A 170 17.24 -20.38 9.12
N LYS A 171 17.41 -21.53 9.76
CA LYS A 171 17.94 -21.67 11.13
C LYS A 171 19.14 -22.59 11.15
N MET A 172 20.21 -22.14 11.78
CA MET A 172 21.36 -22.98 12.12
C MET A 172 21.04 -23.81 13.38
N VAL A 173 21.22 -25.12 13.29
CA VAL A 173 21.16 -26.05 14.43
C VAL A 173 22.49 -26.81 14.46
N GLY A 174 23.42 -26.34 15.31
CA GLY A 174 24.82 -26.76 15.23
C GLY A 174 25.46 -26.25 13.94
N ASP A 175 26.14 -27.15 13.20
CA ASP A 175 26.77 -26.85 11.90
C ASP A 175 25.84 -27.07 10.70
N GLN A 176 24.61 -27.54 10.93
CA GLN A 176 23.63 -27.80 9.88
C GLN A 176 22.62 -26.66 9.77
N GLU A 177 22.35 -26.25 8.54
CA GLU A 177 21.33 -25.25 8.22
C GLU A 177 20.04 -25.92 7.78
N TYR A 178 18.93 -25.48 8.39
CA TYR A 178 17.59 -25.89 8.02
C TYR A 178 16.82 -24.68 7.48
N CYS A 179 16.48 -24.71 6.19
CA CYS A 179 15.66 -23.69 5.54
C CYS A 179 14.25 -24.23 5.32
N VAL A 180 13.24 -23.42 5.63
CA VAL A 180 11.85 -23.78 5.31
C VAL A 180 11.42 -23.06 4.05
N GLN A 181 10.97 -23.84 3.07
CA GLN A 181 10.48 -23.32 1.81
C GLN A 181 9.11 -22.66 1.99
N VAL A 182 9.03 -21.36 1.68
CA VAL A 182 7.83 -20.53 1.90
C VAL A 182 6.80 -20.71 0.79
N ASP A 183 7.22 -21.25 -0.36
CA ASP A 183 6.46 -21.14 -1.62
C ASP A 183 5.53 -22.33 -1.94
N GLY A 184 5.46 -23.33 -1.05
CA GLY A 184 4.60 -24.52 -1.23
C GLY A 184 4.78 -25.18 -2.61
N ARG A 185 6.02 -25.23 -3.11
CA ARG A 185 6.42 -25.80 -4.40
C ARG A 185 7.46 -26.87 -4.19
#